data_AF-A0A453MCD3-F1
#
_entry.id   AF-A0A453MCD3-F1
#
_cell.length_a   1.000
_cell.length_b   1.000
_cell.length_c   1.000
_cell.angle_alpha   90.00
_cell.angle_beta   90.00
_cell.angle_gamma   90.00
#
_symmetry.space_group_name_H-M   'P 1'
#
loop_
_entity.id
_entity.type
_entity.pdbx_description
1 polymer ?
#
loop_
_entity_poly.entity_id
_entity_poly.type
_entity_poly.pdbx_seq_one_letter_code
_entity_poly.pdbx_strand_id
1 'polypeptide(L)'
;MPDFYKEGEYDLSGFAVGAVKKDKVIDGKSIVEGDVLIGLPSSGVHSNGFSLARRVLDKSGLSLTDPLPRNDGVTTTVGEALMAPTVIYVKQVLDIISKGGVKGLAHITGGGFTDNIPRVFPKGLGAKIVTGSWQVLPVFEWLQQDLQC
;
A
#
# COMPACT_ATOMS: atom_id res chain seq x y z
N MET A 1 -24.31 -12.03 -12.56
CA MET A 1 -25.43 -11.66 -11.67
C MET A 1 -25.92 -10.27 -12.07
N PRO A 2 -26.68 -10.16 -13.17
CA PRO A 2 -27.08 -8.87 -13.74
C PRO A 2 -28.00 -8.05 -12.82
N ASP A 3 -28.72 -8.71 -11.90
CA ASP A 3 -29.56 -8.02 -10.91
C ASP A 3 -28.77 -7.47 -9.70
N PHE A 4 -27.47 -7.81 -9.58
CA PHE A 4 -26.66 -7.48 -8.41
C PHE A 4 -25.49 -6.53 -8.74
N TYR A 5 -24.90 -6.65 -9.94
CA TYR A 5 -23.85 -5.76 -10.42
C TYR A 5 -24.37 -4.92 -11.58
N LYS A 6 -23.94 -3.65 -11.65
CA LYS A 6 -24.24 -2.83 -12.82
C LYS A 6 -23.58 -3.42 -14.07
N GLU A 7 -24.05 -3.00 -15.23
CA GLU A 7 -23.44 -3.38 -16.50
C GLU A 7 -21.96 -2.98 -16.53
N GLY A 8 -21.09 -3.94 -16.88
CA GLY A 8 -19.63 -3.76 -16.91
C GLY A 8 -18.93 -3.87 -15.54
N GLU A 9 -19.66 -3.97 -14.42
CA GLU A 9 -19.08 -4.19 -13.10
C GLU A 9 -18.91 -5.69 -12.81
N TYR A 10 -17.82 -6.03 -12.15
CA TYR A 10 -17.56 -7.36 -11.64
C TYR A 10 -16.86 -7.28 -10.29
N ASP A 11 -17.05 -8.31 -9.48
CA ASP A 11 -16.29 -8.53 -8.25
C ASP A 11 -15.38 -9.75 -8.42
N LEU A 12 -14.15 -9.63 -7.94
CA LEU A 12 -13.15 -10.68 -8.01
C LEU A 12 -12.60 -10.93 -6.61
N SER A 13 -12.85 -12.14 -6.13
CA SER A 13 -12.31 -12.65 -4.87
C SER A 13 -11.31 -13.77 -5.11
N GLY A 14 -10.25 -13.78 -4.32
CA GLY A 14 -9.21 -14.81 -4.36
C GLY A 14 -8.96 -15.42 -2.98
N PHE A 15 -8.40 -16.61 -2.95
CA PHE A 15 -8.06 -17.33 -1.73
C PHE A 15 -6.64 -17.89 -1.84
N ALA A 16 -5.88 -17.82 -0.74
CA ALA A 16 -4.53 -18.36 -0.64
C ALA A 16 -4.35 -19.14 0.66
N VAL A 17 -3.53 -20.20 0.60
CA VAL A 17 -3.13 -21.02 1.76
C VAL A 17 -1.61 -20.95 1.89
N GLY A 18 -1.14 -20.74 3.11
CA GLY A 18 0.28 -20.81 3.48
C GLY A 18 0.47 -21.69 4.71
N ALA A 19 1.70 -22.13 4.93
CA ALA A 19 2.09 -22.91 6.11
C ALA A 19 3.33 -22.31 6.75
N VAL A 20 3.38 -22.34 8.08
CA VAL A 20 4.52 -21.88 8.88
C VAL A 20 4.68 -22.81 10.08
N LYS A 21 5.92 -23.07 10.49
CA LYS A 21 6.15 -23.81 11.75
C LYS A 21 5.74 -22.93 12.93
N LYS A 22 5.12 -23.53 13.95
CA LYS A 22 4.59 -22.81 15.12
C LYS A 22 5.67 -21.96 15.83
N ASP A 23 6.90 -22.47 15.92
CA ASP A 23 8.06 -21.80 16.52
C ASP A 23 8.71 -20.73 15.61
N LYS A 24 8.25 -20.60 14.36
CA LYS A 24 8.74 -19.63 13.37
C LYS A 24 7.71 -18.54 13.04
N VAL A 25 6.59 -18.50 13.76
CA VAL A 25 5.59 -17.43 13.61
C VAL A 25 6.21 -16.11 14.07
N ILE A 26 6.16 -15.11 13.19
CA ILE A 26 6.56 -13.74 13.49
C ILE A 26 5.30 -12.97 13.90
N ASP A 27 5.19 -12.59 15.17
CA ASP A 27 3.99 -12.00 15.75
C ASP A 27 4.21 -10.64 16.42
N GLY A 28 5.41 -10.04 16.30
CA GLY A 28 5.70 -8.72 16.84
C GLY A 28 6.02 -8.66 18.33
N LYS A 29 5.85 -9.75 19.10
CA LYS A 29 6.01 -9.72 20.56
C LYS A 29 7.43 -9.38 21.04
N SER A 30 8.43 -9.62 20.20
CA SER A 30 9.84 -9.32 20.50
C SER A 30 10.29 -7.93 20.05
N ILE A 31 9.37 -7.12 19.49
CA ILE A 31 9.64 -5.71 19.17
C ILE A 31 9.87 -4.94 20.47
N VAL A 32 10.94 -4.16 20.49
CA VAL A 32 11.35 -3.31 21.62
C VAL A 32 11.66 -1.90 21.14
N GLU A 33 11.74 -0.96 22.07
CA GLU A 33 12.25 0.38 21.78
C GLU A 33 13.64 0.32 21.15
N GLY A 34 13.88 1.14 20.13
CA GLY A 34 15.13 1.17 19.38
C GLY A 34 15.19 0.23 18.17
N ASP A 35 14.19 -0.64 17.98
CA ASP A 35 14.08 -1.41 16.74
C ASP A 35 13.83 -0.50 15.52
N VAL A 36 14.31 -0.96 14.36
CA VAL A 36 14.25 -0.19 13.10
C VAL A 36 13.08 -0.66 12.24
N LEU A 37 12.38 0.31 11.65
CA LEU A 37 11.35 0.07 10.64
C LEU A 37 11.97 0.16 9.24
N ILE A 38 11.79 -0.90 8.45
CA ILE A 38 12.21 -0.95 7.05
C ILE A 38 10.96 -1.00 6.18
N GLY A 39 10.81 -0.02 5.29
CA GLY A 39 9.73 0.01 4.30
C GLY A 39 10.17 -0.62 2.98
N LEU A 40 9.28 -1.38 2.35
CA LEU A 40 9.43 -1.80 0.95
C LEU A 40 8.60 -0.87 0.06
N PRO A 41 9.15 -0.39 -1.07
CA PRO A 41 8.44 0.55 -1.94
C PRO A 41 7.19 -0.09 -2.55
N SER A 42 6.10 0.67 -2.61
CA SER A 42 4.90 0.31 -3.38
C SER A 42 5.09 0.63 -4.86
N SER A 43 4.20 0.11 -5.70
CA SER A 43 4.11 0.47 -7.13
C SER A 43 3.15 1.65 -7.38
N GLY A 44 2.48 2.14 -6.34
CA GLY A 44 1.39 3.10 -6.44
C GLY A 44 0.38 2.88 -5.31
N VAL A 45 -0.89 3.15 -5.60
CA VAL A 45 -2.02 3.02 -4.66
C VAL A 45 -2.37 1.57 -4.27
N HIS A 46 -1.77 0.59 -4.97
CA HIS A 46 -2.07 -0.84 -4.82
C HIS A 46 -3.56 -1.12 -5.03
N SER A 47 -4.25 -1.67 -4.03
CA SER A 47 -5.65 -2.09 -4.11
C SER A 47 -6.55 -1.35 -3.12
N ASN A 48 -6.08 -0.24 -2.52
CA ASN A 48 -6.80 0.52 -1.50
C ASN A 48 -6.90 2.00 -1.85
N GLY A 49 -7.93 2.68 -1.35
CA GLY A 49 -8.11 4.12 -1.57
C GLY A 49 -8.78 4.52 -2.90
N PHE A 50 -9.22 3.56 -3.73
CA PHE A 50 -9.85 3.87 -5.03
C PHE A 50 -11.13 4.70 -4.94
N SER A 51 -11.86 4.64 -3.83
CA SER A 51 -13.02 5.52 -3.62
C SER A 51 -12.63 7.00 -3.54
N LEU A 52 -11.47 7.31 -2.94
CA LEU A 52 -10.92 8.66 -2.95
C LEU A 52 -10.34 8.99 -4.32
N ALA A 53 -9.57 8.08 -4.91
CA ALA A 53 -8.95 8.31 -6.21
C ALA A 53 -9.97 8.63 -7.32
N ARG A 54 -11.11 7.93 -7.35
CA ARG A 54 -12.22 8.23 -8.27
C ARG A 54 -12.78 9.64 -8.06
N ARG A 55 -12.99 10.05 -6.80
CA ARG A 55 -13.49 11.40 -6.48
C ARG A 55 -12.52 12.50 -6.92
N VAL A 56 -11.22 12.28 -6.74
CA VAL A 56 -10.19 13.23 -7.20
C VAL A 56 -10.18 13.29 -8.73
N LEU A 57 -10.24 12.14 -9.41
CA LEU A 57 -10.33 12.08 -10.87
C LEU A 57 -11.53 12.89 -11.39
N ASP A 58 -12.73 12.62 -10.85
CA ASP A 58 -13.97 13.30 -11.24
C ASP A 58 -13.89 14.83 -11.08
N LYS A 59 -13.22 15.30 -10.01
CA LYS A 59 -13.03 16.73 -9.73
C LYS A 59 -11.94 17.38 -10.57
N SER A 60 -10.88 16.63 -10.88
CA SER A 60 -9.73 17.13 -11.63
C SER A 60 -10.06 17.52 -13.08
N GLY A 61 -11.13 16.95 -13.64
CA GLY A 61 -11.47 17.08 -15.06
C GLY A 61 -10.54 16.29 -16.00
N LEU A 62 -9.63 15.47 -15.47
CA LEU A 62 -8.76 14.61 -16.25
C LEU A 62 -9.46 13.33 -16.69
N SER A 63 -9.08 12.84 -17.87
CA SER A 63 -9.35 11.49 -18.36
C SER A 63 -8.30 10.49 -17.86
N LEU A 64 -8.63 9.20 -17.84
CA LEU A 64 -7.66 8.12 -17.59
C LEU A 64 -6.52 8.08 -18.61
N THR A 65 -6.74 8.61 -19.82
CA THR A 65 -5.73 8.67 -20.89
C THR A 65 -4.85 9.92 -20.82
N ASP A 66 -5.19 10.88 -19.97
CA ASP A 66 -4.42 12.11 -19.87
C ASP A 66 -3.10 11.86 -19.12
N PRO A 67 -2.04 12.64 -19.43
CA PRO A 67 -0.78 12.56 -18.70
C PRO A 67 -0.99 12.79 -17.20
N LEU A 68 -0.33 11.99 -16.36
CA LEU A 68 -0.32 12.22 -14.93
C LEU A 68 0.37 13.56 -14.62
N PRO A 69 -0.26 14.46 -13.84
CA PRO A 69 0.38 15.72 -13.44
C PRO A 69 1.67 15.50 -12.64
N ARG A 70 2.64 16.42 -12.78
CA ARG A 70 3.93 16.43 -12.04
C ARG A 70 4.74 15.14 -12.20
N ASN A 71 4.62 14.48 -13.34
CA ASN A 71 5.37 13.28 -13.66
C ASN A 71 6.60 13.65 -14.50
N ASP A 72 7.55 14.38 -13.90
CA ASP A 72 8.70 15.03 -14.55
C ASP A 72 9.43 14.10 -15.55
N GLY A 73 9.07 14.21 -16.83
CA GLY A 73 9.69 13.48 -17.94
C GLY A 73 9.18 12.06 -18.21
N VAL A 74 8.15 11.59 -17.51
CA VAL A 74 7.60 10.23 -17.70
C VAL A 74 6.22 10.30 -18.35
N THR A 75 6.05 9.59 -19.47
CA THR A 75 4.78 9.47 -20.20
C THR A 75 3.87 8.41 -19.55
N THR A 76 3.56 8.54 -18.26
CA THR A 76 2.54 7.71 -17.60
C THR A 76 1.23 8.49 -17.54
N THR A 77 0.15 7.87 -17.98
CA THR A 77 -1.20 8.39 -17.89
C THR A 77 -1.78 8.19 -16.49
N VAL A 78 -2.85 8.91 -16.16
CA VAL A 78 -3.57 8.72 -14.89
C VAL A 78 -4.03 7.27 -14.71
N GLY A 79 -4.57 6.66 -15.79
CA GLY A 79 -5.03 5.28 -15.78
C GLY A 79 -3.91 4.27 -15.51
N GLU A 80 -2.76 4.42 -16.17
CA GLU A 80 -1.61 3.54 -15.94
C GLU A 80 -1.08 3.65 -14.50
N ALA A 81 -1.02 4.86 -13.95
CA ALA A 81 -0.56 5.08 -12.58
C ALA A 81 -1.52 4.47 -11.53
N LEU A 82 -2.83 4.59 -11.75
CA LEU A 82 -3.84 4.02 -10.87
C LEU A 82 -3.97 2.49 -11.01
N MET A 83 -3.75 1.95 -12.21
CA MET A 83 -3.86 0.51 -12.50
C MET A 83 -2.55 -0.25 -12.33
N ALA A 84 -1.48 0.41 -11.87
CA ALA A 84 -0.21 -0.22 -11.55
C ALA A 84 -0.46 -1.41 -10.59
N PRO A 85 -0.10 -2.66 -10.97
CA PRO A 85 -0.43 -3.84 -10.18
C PRO A 85 0.17 -3.79 -8.77
N THR A 86 -0.56 -4.30 -7.77
CA THR A 86 -0.04 -4.48 -6.41
C THR A 86 1.20 -5.35 -6.44
N VAL A 87 2.27 -4.90 -5.77
CA VAL A 87 3.51 -5.65 -5.68
C VAL A 87 3.32 -6.88 -4.79
N ILE A 88 3.77 -8.04 -5.27
CA ILE A 88 3.76 -9.29 -4.49
C ILE A 88 5.12 -9.50 -3.84
N TYR A 89 5.22 -9.16 -2.55
CA TYR A 89 6.49 -9.17 -1.81
C TYR A 89 6.97 -10.55 -1.33
N VAL A 90 6.24 -11.64 -1.62
CA VAL A 90 6.47 -12.97 -1.04
C VAL A 90 7.93 -13.41 -1.12
N LYS A 91 8.56 -13.35 -2.30
CA LYS A 91 9.95 -13.80 -2.49
C LYS A 91 10.94 -12.95 -1.69
N GLN A 92 10.79 -11.62 -1.75
CA GLN A 92 11.67 -10.67 -1.08
C GLN A 92 11.56 -10.79 0.45
N VAL A 93 10.34 -10.89 0.96
CA VAL A 93 10.08 -11.01 2.40
C VAL A 93 10.57 -12.35 2.95
N LEU A 94 10.35 -13.46 2.23
CA LEU A 94 10.87 -14.77 2.64
C LEU A 94 12.41 -14.79 2.67
N ASP A 95 13.07 -14.17 1.70
CA ASP A 95 14.53 -14.02 1.70
C ASP A 95 15.02 -13.23 2.93
N ILE A 96 14.38 -12.09 3.25
CA ILE A 96 14.73 -11.28 4.43
C ILE A 96 14.50 -12.07 5.72
N ILE A 97 13.35 -12.75 5.84
CA ILE A 97 13.05 -13.61 7.01
C ILE A 97 14.12 -14.69 7.18
N SER A 98 14.58 -15.30 6.08
CA SER A 98 15.61 -16.35 6.13
C SER A 98 16.95 -15.87 6.71
N LYS A 99 17.24 -14.56 6.60
CA LYS A 99 18.44 -13.92 7.16
C LYS A 99 18.30 -13.60 8.66
N GLY A 100 17.09 -13.71 9.22
CA GLY A 100 16.80 -13.45 10.63
C GLY A 100 16.61 -11.96 10.96
N GLY A 101 16.33 -11.67 12.24
CA GLY A 101 16.17 -10.30 12.75
C GLY A 101 14.81 -9.66 12.50
N VAL A 102 13.94 -10.25 11.66
CA VAL A 102 12.57 -9.78 11.45
C VAL A 102 11.71 -10.11 12.67
N LYS A 103 11.24 -9.07 13.37
CA LYS A 103 10.42 -9.20 14.58
C LYS A 103 8.92 -9.02 14.31
N GLY A 104 8.57 -8.30 13.26
CA GLY A 104 7.20 -8.01 12.85
C GLY A 104 7.11 -7.60 11.39
N LEU A 105 5.92 -7.77 10.81
CA LEU A 105 5.60 -7.39 9.43
C LEU A 105 4.22 -6.72 9.45
N ALA A 106 4.08 -5.59 8.75
CA ALA A 106 2.80 -4.91 8.56
C ALA A 106 2.57 -4.70 7.06
N HIS A 107 1.50 -5.30 6.52
CA HIS A 107 1.09 -5.05 5.15
C HIS A 107 0.22 -3.79 5.12
N ILE A 108 0.72 -2.75 4.45
CA ILE A 108 0.02 -1.47 4.36
C ILE A 108 -1.11 -1.57 3.35
N THR A 109 -2.35 -1.64 3.85
CA THR A 109 -3.58 -1.80 3.04
C THR A 109 -4.59 -0.72 3.44
N GLY A 110 -5.88 -1.06 3.58
CA GLY A 110 -6.90 -0.14 4.08
C GLY A 110 -6.49 0.47 5.41
N GLY A 111 -6.74 1.77 5.59
CA GLY A 111 -6.33 2.54 6.77
C GLY A 111 -4.86 2.99 6.79
N GLY A 112 -4.01 2.49 5.88
CA GLY A 112 -2.64 2.99 5.72
C GLY A 112 -1.75 2.76 6.95
N PHE A 113 -0.81 3.67 7.20
CA PHE A 113 0.18 3.53 8.28
C PHE A 113 -0.44 3.53 9.67
N THR A 114 -1.39 4.43 9.92
CA THR A 114 -2.00 4.64 11.24
C THR A 114 -2.81 3.44 11.73
N ASP A 115 -3.38 2.66 10.80
CA ASP A 115 -4.15 1.46 11.13
C ASP A 115 -3.30 0.19 11.09
N ASN A 116 -2.43 0.03 10.08
CA ASN A 116 -1.72 -1.23 9.87
C ASN A 116 -0.46 -1.39 10.74
N ILE A 117 0.32 -0.32 10.92
CA ILE A 117 1.59 -0.39 11.66
C ILE A 117 1.36 -0.76 13.13
N PRO A 118 0.44 -0.12 13.89
CA PRO A 118 0.27 -0.43 15.31
C PRO A 118 -0.16 -1.87 15.62
N ARG A 119 -0.78 -2.58 14.67
CA ARG A 119 -1.29 -3.95 14.87
C ARG A 119 -0.21 -4.98 15.20
N VAL A 120 1.04 -4.72 14.82
CA VAL A 120 2.17 -5.61 15.09
C VAL A 120 2.93 -5.24 16.36
N PHE A 121 2.67 -4.07 16.95
CA PHE A 121 3.39 -3.61 18.14
C PHE A 121 2.82 -4.21 19.42
N PRO A 122 3.67 -4.57 20.39
CA PRO A 122 3.27 -4.74 21.78
C PRO A 122 2.60 -3.48 22.35
N LYS A 123 1.72 -3.64 23.34
CA LYS A 123 1.10 -2.51 24.04
C LYS A 123 2.16 -1.60 24.63
N GLY A 124 1.96 -0.28 24.49
CA GLY A 124 2.87 0.74 25.02
C GLY A 124 3.99 1.14 24.07
N LEU A 125 4.09 0.52 22.89
CA LEU A 125 5.02 0.93 21.83
C LEU A 125 4.29 1.63 20.68
N GLY A 126 5.06 2.43 19.93
CA GLY A 126 4.62 3.11 18.72
C GLY A 126 5.77 3.29 17.75
N ALA A 127 5.45 3.79 16.55
CA ALA A 127 6.41 4.02 15.49
C ALA A 127 6.64 5.52 15.26
N LYS A 128 7.91 5.95 15.21
CA LYS A 128 8.27 7.28 14.70
C LYS A 128 8.62 7.16 13.22
N ILE A 129 7.75 7.68 12.36
CA ILE A 129 7.99 7.71 10.92
C ILE A 129 8.65 9.04 10.53
N VAL A 130 9.81 8.96 9.89
CA VAL A 130 10.52 10.14 9.37
C VAL A 130 10.08 10.36 7.93
N THR A 131 9.23 11.35 7.69
CA THR A 131 8.79 11.73 6.34
C THR A 131 9.98 12.16 5.49
N GLY A 132 9.97 11.80 4.19
CA GLY A 132 11.08 12.06 3.28
C GLY A 132 12.21 11.03 3.32
N SER A 133 12.10 10.00 4.16
CA SER A 133 13.03 8.85 4.16
C SER A 133 12.78 7.83 3.04
N TRP A 134 11.73 8.05 2.23
CA TRP A 134 11.43 7.29 1.02
C TRP A 134 10.89 8.22 -0.06
N GLN A 135 10.96 7.78 -1.32
CA GLN A 135 10.36 8.49 -2.43
C GLN A 135 8.84 8.32 -2.43
N VAL A 136 8.10 9.43 -2.43
CA VAL A 136 6.66 9.44 -2.67
C VAL A 136 6.43 9.44 -4.18
N LEU A 137 5.57 8.54 -4.67
CA LEU A 137 5.28 8.46 -6.10
C LEU A 137 4.36 9.62 -6.56
N PRO A 138 4.52 10.15 -7.79
CA PRO A 138 3.75 11.29 -8.29
C PRO A 138 2.23 11.12 -8.19
N VAL A 139 1.72 9.89 -8.30
CA VAL A 139 0.28 9.60 -8.15
C VAL A 139 -0.25 10.03 -6.78
N PHE A 140 0.53 9.91 -5.71
CA PHE A 140 0.12 10.34 -4.38
C PHE A 140 0.16 11.86 -4.23
N GLU A 141 1.13 12.52 -4.85
CA GLU A 141 1.22 13.98 -4.86
C GLU A 141 0.04 14.62 -5.61
N TRP A 142 -0.37 14.01 -6.73
CA TRP A 142 -1.57 14.40 -7.45
C TRP A 142 -2.83 14.19 -6.59
N LEU A 143 -3.00 13.00 -5.99
CA LEU A 143 -4.14 12.70 -5.12
C LEU A 143 -4.27 13.62 -3.91
N GLN A 144 -3.16 14.18 -3.42
CA GLN A 144 -3.15 15.07 -2.26
C GLN A 144 -3.68 16.47 -2.56
N GLN A 145 -3.64 16.93 -3.82
CA GLN A 145 -3.99 18.32 -4.18
C GLN A 145 -5.45 18.67 -3.83
N ASP A 146 -6.37 17.71 -3.91
CA ASP A 146 -7.79 17.88 -3.61
C ASP A 146 -8.10 17.93 -2.10
N LEU A 147 -7.14 17.57 -1.24
CA LEU A 147 -7.29 17.60 0.23
C LEU A 147 -6.91 18.96 0.84
N GLN A 148 -6.54 19.95 0.03
CA GLN A 148 -6.20 21.32 0.47
C GLN A 148 -7.32 22.34 0.26
N CYS A 149 -8.55 21.90 -0.03
CA CYS A 149 -9.76 22.73 -0.02
C CYS A 149 -10.56 22.55 1.28
#